data_AF-A0A061R867-F1
#
_entry.id   AF-A0A061R867-F1
#
_cell.length_a   1.000
_cell.length_b   1.000
_cell.length_c   1.000
_cell.angle_alpha   90.00
_cell.angle_beta   90.00
_cell.angle_gamma   90.00
#
_symmetry.space_group_name_H-M   'P 1'
#
loop_
_entity.id
_entity.type
_entity.pdbx_description
1 polymer ?
#
loop_
_entity_poly.entity_id
_entity_poly.type
_entity_poly.pdbx_seq_one_letter_code
_entity_poly.pdbx_strand_id
1 'polypeptide(L)'
;FSTFSATVLAMSFVFGNSIRNTFEAMLFLFVQHPFDVGDWVEFDGNIFTVRKISLLHTCFVDIYDRQTTVSNAVLINKALSNMTRATFHTDYLTIAVDVGMAPAVKHYLVGRLQQLMKQRPTEFNAESLDVKYSGMEELGLKMKLLVLWTYSMARKYLENSLPFLNLHHTQLQILTC
;
A
#
# COMPACT_ATOMS: atom_id res chain seq x y z
N PHE A 1 -24.50 48.14 16.33
CA PHE A 1 -23.71 47.00 16.83
C PHE A 1 -24.48 45.66 16.88
N SER A 2 -25.77 45.62 17.22
CA SER A 2 -26.54 44.37 17.33
C SER A 2 -26.70 43.61 15.99
N THR A 3 -27.03 44.29 14.89
CA THR A 3 -27.25 43.65 13.57
C THR A 3 -26.00 42.95 13.02
N PHE A 4 -24.82 43.56 13.21
CA PHE A 4 -23.56 43.00 12.73
C PHE A 4 -23.23 41.67 13.43
N SER A 5 -23.39 41.60 14.76
CA SER A 5 -23.19 40.38 15.53
C SER A 5 -24.15 39.25 15.08
N ALA A 6 -25.43 39.58 14.87
CA ALA A 6 -26.41 38.62 14.39
C ALA A 6 -26.09 38.10 12.98
N THR A 7 -25.62 38.97 12.07
CA THR A 7 -25.22 38.55 10.72
C THR A 7 -23.97 37.66 10.71
N VAL A 8 -22.98 37.96 11.57
CA VAL A 8 -21.75 37.14 11.69
C VAL A 8 -22.08 35.76 12.26
N LEU A 9 -22.96 35.70 13.27
CA LEU A 9 -23.42 34.45 13.84
C LEU A 9 -24.17 33.61 12.80
N ALA A 10 -25.10 34.22 12.05
CA ALA A 10 -25.81 33.54 10.97
C ALA A 10 -24.87 33.00 9.88
N MET A 11 -23.89 33.80 9.44
CA MET A 11 -22.88 33.37 8.46
C MET A 11 -22.00 32.23 9.00
N SER A 12 -21.69 32.21 10.29
CA SER A 12 -20.92 31.13 10.92
C SER A 12 -21.65 29.79 10.85
N PHE A 13 -22.98 29.79 10.98
CA PHE A 13 -23.77 28.56 10.81
C PHE A 13 -23.85 28.10 9.35
N VAL A 14 -23.91 29.03 8.39
CA VAL A 14 -23.98 28.70 6.96
C VAL A 14 -22.63 28.20 6.42
N PHE A 15 -21.53 28.86 6.79
CA PHE A 15 -20.20 28.59 6.23
C PHE A 15 -19.26 27.81 7.15
N GLY A 16 -19.65 27.55 8.40
CA GLY A 16 -18.78 26.93 9.40
C GLY A 16 -18.15 25.62 8.91
N ASN A 17 -18.93 24.74 8.28
CA ASN A 17 -18.43 23.49 7.71
C ASN A 17 -17.46 23.71 6.55
N SER A 18 -17.73 24.69 5.67
CA SER A 18 -16.86 25.00 4.53
C SER A 18 -15.51 25.56 4.98
N ILE A 19 -15.52 26.46 5.97
CA ILE A 19 -14.30 27.04 6.55
C ILE A 19 -13.47 25.94 7.23
N ARG A 20 -14.13 25.07 8.02
CA ARG A 20 -13.48 23.93 8.67
C ARG A 20 -12.81 23.01 7.66
N ASN A 21 -13.54 22.55 6.65
CA ASN A 21 -13.00 21.65 5.62
C ASN A 21 -11.82 22.27 4.86
N THR A 22 -11.88 23.58 4.59
CA THR A 22 -10.80 24.30 3.91
C THR A 22 -9.55 24.39 4.80
N PHE A 23 -9.73 24.69 6.09
CA PHE A 23 -8.64 24.79 7.05
C PHE A 23 -7.96 23.43 7.30
N GLU A 24 -8.75 22.36 7.49
CA GLU A 24 -8.22 21.00 7.63
C GLU A 24 -7.43 20.58 6.38
N ALA A 25 -7.93 20.91 5.19
CA ALA A 25 -7.22 20.64 3.95
C ALA A 25 -5.90 21.42 3.82
N MET A 26 -5.85 22.68 4.26
CA MET A 26 -4.61 23.46 4.29
C MET A 26 -3.57 22.86 5.25
N LEU A 27 -3.97 22.48 6.46
CA LEU A 27 -3.07 21.84 7.42
C LEU A 27 -2.52 20.51 6.87
N PHE A 28 -3.39 19.70 6.26
CA PHE A 28 -3.00 18.43 5.66
C PHE A 28 -1.93 18.61 4.56
N LEU A 29 -2.11 19.57 3.66
CA LEU A 29 -1.20 19.78 2.53
C LEU A 29 0.10 20.48 2.91
N PHE A 30 0.03 21.53 3.73
CA PHE A 30 1.17 22.40 4.01
C PHE A 30 1.92 22.05 5.28
N VAL A 31 1.25 21.49 6.29
CA VAL A 31 1.88 21.18 7.58
C VAL A 31 2.30 19.72 7.64
N GLN A 32 1.37 18.80 7.42
CA GLN A 32 1.67 17.37 7.51
C GLN A 32 2.41 16.84 6.28
N HIS A 33 1.97 17.28 5.09
CA HIS A 33 2.58 16.95 3.81
C HIS A 33 2.93 15.45 3.64
N PRO A 34 1.93 14.55 3.80
CA PRO A 34 2.16 13.11 3.89
C PRO A 34 2.61 12.48 2.55
N PHE A 35 2.28 13.11 1.42
CA PHE A 35 2.62 12.63 0.09
C PHE A 35 2.71 13.78 -0.92
N ASP A 36 3.43 13.50 -2.00
CA ASP A 36 3.65 14.39 -3.14
C ASP A 36 3.05 13.83 -4.44
N VAL A 37 2.99 14.67 -5.48
CA VAL A 37 2.58 14.21 -6.81
C VAL A 37 3.58 13.17 -7.32
N GLY A 38 3.07 12.01 -7.72
CA GLY A 38 3.86 10.86 -8.16
C GLY A 38 4.10 9.81 -7.07
N ASP A 39 3.75 10.09 -5.81
CA ASP A 39 3.87 9.11 -4.74
C ASP A 39 2.81 8.01 -4.86
N TRP A 40 3.16 6.84 -4.36
CA TRP A 40 2.26 5.71 -4.17
C TRP A 40 1.79 5.67 -2.73
N VAL A 41 0.49 5.71 -2.57
CA VAL A 41 -0.18 5.76 -1.28
C VAL A 41 -1.22 4.67 -1.20
N GLU A 42 -1.21 3.98 -0.07
CA GLU A 42 -2.21 2.99 0.28
C GLU A 42 -3.15 3.60 1.30
N PHE A 43 -4.45 3.55 1.00
CA PHE A 43 -5.52 3.86 1.95
C PHE A 43 -6.75 3.01 1.64
N ASP A 44 -7.52 2.69 2.69
CA ASP A 44 -8.69 1.79 2.60
C ASP A 44 -8.38 0.44 1.91
N GLY A 45 -7.15 -0.07 2.06
CA GLY A 45 -6.69 -1.34 1.49
C GLY A 45 -6.46 -1.33 -0.03
N ASN A 46 -6.49 -0.15 -0.67
CA ASN A 46 -6.21 0.00 -2.09
C ASN A 46 -4.99 0.88 -2.30
N ILE A 47 -4.21 0.58 -3.33
CA ILE A 47 -2.97 1.30 -3.67
C ILE A 47 -3.27 2.26 -4.82
N PHE A 48 -2.88 3.51 -4.64
CA PHE A 48 -3.10 4.57 -5.61
C PHE A 48 -1.84 5.37 -5.87
N THR A 49 -1.73 5.92 -7.08
CA THR A 49 -0.73 6.93 -7.44
C THR A 49 -1.33 8.33 -7.34
N VAL A 50 -0.63 9.25 -6.68
CA VAL A 50 -1.04 10.66 -6.59
C VAL A 50 -0.80 11.36 -7.93
N ARG A 51 -1.88 11.75 -8.63
CA ARG A 51 -1.78 12.38 -9.96
C ARG A 51 -1.80 13.90 -9.88
N LYS A 52 -2.69 14.46 -9.08
CA LYS A 52 -2.86 15.91 -8.95
C LYS A 52 -3.37 16.25 -7.56
N ILE A 53 -2.76 17.24 -6.93
CA ILE A 53 -3.19 17.77 -5.63
C ILE A 53 -3.85 19.13 -5.87
N SER A 54 -5.09 19.29 -5.43
CA SER A 54 -5.80 20.57 -5.35
C SER A 54 -5.98 20.95 -3.87
N LEU A 55 -6.34 22.20 -3.59
CA LEU A 55 -6.50 22.68 -2.20
C LEU A 55 -7.50 21.85 -1.39
N LEU A 56 -8.68 21.55 -1.95
CA LEU A 56 -9.76 20.85 -1.23
C LEU A 56 -9.82 19.35 -1.52
N HIS A 57 -9.21 18.88 -2.60
CA HIS A 57 -9.29 17.49 -3.05
C HIS A 57 -8.00 17.05 -3.72
N THR A 58 -7.75 15.75 -3.71
CA THR A 58 -6.62 15.12 -4.41
C THR A 58 -7.15 14.08 -5.38
N CYS A 59 -6.57 14.03 -6.58
CA CYS A 59 -6.87 13.05 -7.60
C CYS A 59 -5.82 11.93 -7.56
N PHE A 60 -6.33 10.73 -7.36
CA PHE A 60 -5.60 9.48 -7.32
C PHE A 60 -5.87 8.67 -8.58
N VAL A 61 -4.92 7.83 -8.98
CA VAL A 61 -5.07 6.88 -10.07
C VAL A 61 -4.80 5.48 -9.54
N ASP A 62 -5.76 4.59 -9.75
CA ASP A 62 -5.68 3.17 -9.41
C ASP A 62 -4.79 2.40 -10.39
N ILE A 63 -4.45 1.15 -10.10
CA ILE A 63 -3.66 0.27 -10.99
C ILE A 63 -4.34 0.02 -12.34
N TYR A 64 -5.66 0.18 -12.39
CA TYR A 64 -6.47 0.05 -13.62
C TYR A 64 -6.64 1.39 -14.36
N ASP A 65 -5.78 2.37 -14.08
CA ASP A 65 -5.81 3.73 -14.65
C ASP A 65 -7.14 4.48 -14.39
N ARG A 66 -7.89 4.07 -13.36
CA ARG A 66 -9.13 4.73 -12.95
C ARG A 66 -8.80 5.92 -12.04
N GLN A 67 -9.33 7.09 -12.39
CA GLN A 67 -9.15 8.29 -11.60
C GLN A 67 -10.20 8.39 -10.48
N THR A 68 -9.73 8.53 -9.25
CA THR A 68 -10.57 8.71 -8.06
C THR A 68 -10.22 10.03 -7.40
N THR A 69 -11.21 10.90 -7.20
CA THR A 69 -11.03 12.18 -6.50
C THR A 69 -11.55 12.07 -5.06
N VAL A 70 -10.70 12.40 -4.10
CA VAL A 70 -11.03 12.34 -2.66
C VAL A 70 -10.80 13.70 -2.01
N SER A 71 -11.70 14.12 -1.12
CA SER A 71 -11.56 15.36 -0.34
C SER A 71 -10.41 15.26 0.66
N ASN A 72 -9.58 16.30 0.75
CA ASN A 72 -8.45 16.35 1.69
C ASN A 72 -8.93 16.35 3.15
N ALA A 73 -10.11 16.92 3.44
CA ALA A 73 -10.75 16.87 4.76
C ALA A 73 -11.19 15.45 5.17
N VAL A 74 -11.36 14.54 4.20
CA VAL A 74 -11.62 13.12 4.48
C VAL A 74 -10.31 12.36 4.66
N LEU A 75 -9.30 12.66 3.83
CA LEU A 75 -7.98 12.01 3.88
C LEU A 75 -7.25 12.20 5.21
N ILE A 76 -7.41 13.36 5.86
CA ILE A 76 -6.80 13.64 7.17
C ILE A 76 -7.24 12.66 8.26
N ASN A 77 -8.45 12.10 8.15
CA ASN A 77 -9.02 11.18 9.13
C ASN A 77 -8.77 9.70 8.77
N LYS A 78 -8.09 9.43 7.65
CA LYS A 78 -7.80 8.06 7.19
C LYS A 78 -6.36 7.67 7.51
N ALA A 79 -6.15 6.37 7.72
CA ALA A 79 -4.80 5.81 7.77
C ALA A 79 -4.21 5.83 6.35
N LEU A 80 -3.17 6.64 6.17
CA LEU A 80 -2.44 6.78 4.91
C LEU A 80 -1.05 6.18 5.07
N SER A 81 -0.71 5.22 4.21
CA SER A 81 0.63 4.63 4.14
C SER A 81 1.30 5.08 2.84
N ASN A 82 2.39 5.84 2.92
CA ASN A 82 3.16 6.24 1.75
C ASN A 82 4.21 5.17 1.44
N MET A 83 3.97 4.40 0.39
CA MET A 83 4.86 3.32 -0.03
C MET A 83 6.13 3.87 -0.66
N THR A 84 6.07 5.00 -1.37
CA THR A 84 7.24 5.59 -2.03
C THR A 84 8.31 6.07 -1.03
N ARG A 85 7.90 6.51 0.16
CA ARG A 85 8.82 6.97 1.22
C ARG A 85 9.40 5.83 2.05
N ALA A 86 8.87 4.62 1.96
CA ALA A 86 9.39 3.49 2.73
C ALA A 86 10.69 2.96 2.09
N THR A 87 11.76 2.88 2.90
CA THR A 87 13.07 2.36 2.42
C THR A 87 13.04 0.86 2.15
N PHE A 88 12.22 0.14 2.92
CA PHE A 88 12.13 -1.31 2.91
C PHE A 88 10.66 -1.74 2.95
N HIS A 89 10.31 -2.67 2.08
CA HIS A 89 9.01 -3.30 2.02
C HIS A 89 9.16 -4.78 2.29
N THR A 90 8.31 -5.32 3.16
CA THR A 90 8.23 -6.76 3.40
C THR A 90 6.97 -7.28 2.74
N ASP A 91 7.13 -8.32 1.92
CA ASP A 91 6.03 -8.98 1.24
C ASP A 91 6.07 -10.48 1.56
N TYR A 92 4.95 -11.15 1.35
CA TYR A 92 4.79 -12.55 1.68
C TYR A 92 4.03 -13.33 0.62
N LEU A 93 4.44 -14.57 0.42
CA LEU A 93 3.79 -15.52 -0.47
C LEU A 93 3.49 -16.80 0.30
N THR A 94 2.24 -17.27 0.20
CA THR A 94 1.86 -18.58 0.75
C THR A 94 1.81 -19.60 -0.38
N ILE A 95 2.53 -20.70 -0.23
CA ILE A 95 2.61 -21.80 -1.19
C ILE A 95 2.07 -23.07 -0.52
N ALA A 96 1.12 -23.75 -1.15
CA ALA A 96 0.64 -25.06 -0.70
C ALA A 96 1.48 -26.19 -1.33
N VAL A 97 2.02 -27.08 -0.51
CA VAL A 97 2.89 -28.19 -0.92
C VAL A 97 2.45 -29.47 -0.22
N ASP A 98 2.56 -30.63 -0.89
CA ASP A 98 2.29 -31.91 -0.24
C ASP A 98 3.16 -32.11 1.01
N VAL A 99 2.55 -32.62 2.09
CA VAL A 99 3.20 -32.74 3.41
C VAL A 99 4.53 -33.49 3.35
N GLY A 100 4.61 -34.55 2.53
CA GLY A 100 5.84 -35.34 2.36
C GLY A 100 6.97 -34.60 1.64
N MET A 101 6.64 -33.62 0.78
CA MET A 101 7.61 -32.86 -0.02
C MET A 101 7.97 -31.52 0.62
N ALA A 102 7.18 -31.04 1.57
CA ALA A 102 7.36 -29.74 2.20
C ALA A 102 8.77 -29.48 2.80
N PRO A 103 9.44 -30.42 3.50
CA PRO A 103 10.81 -30.16 3.99
C PRO A 103 11.83 -30.03 2.86
N ALA A 104 11.70 -30.86 1.80
CA ALA A 104 12.58 -30.79 0.64
C ALA A 104 12.38 -29.50 -0.15
N VAL A 105 11.12 -29.12 -0.37
CA VAL A 105 10.75 -27.87 -1.07
C VAL A 105 11.20 -26.65 -0.27
N LYS A 106 11.01 -26.63 1.06
CA LYS A 106 11.51 -25.55 1.92
C LYS A 106 13.02 -25.39 1.77
N HIS A 107 13.79 -26.48 1.88
CA HIS A 107 15.25 -26.41 1.77
C HIS A 107 15.70 -25.90 0.39
N TYR A 108 15.08 -26.39 -0.67
CA TYR A 108 15.35 -25.95 -2.04
C TYR A 108 15.02 -24.46 -2.24
N LEU A 109 13.84 -24.02 -1.80
CA LEU A 109 13.39 -22.62 -1.91
C LEU A 109 14.32 -21.67 -1.18
N VAL A 110 14.70 -21.99 0.07
CA VAL A 110 15.62 -21.16 0.85
C VAL A 110 16.96 -21.03 0.13
N GLY A 111 17.56 -22.15 -0.30
CA GLY A 111 18.85 -22.12 -1.00
C GLY A 111 18.79 -21.30 -2.30
N ARG A 112 17.73 -21.48 -3.09
CA ARG A 112 17.58 -20.79 -4.37
C ARG A 112 17.29 -19.30 -4.21
N LEU A 113 16.39 -18.93 -3.31
CA LEU A 113 16.03 -17.53 -3.06
C LEU A 113 17.21 -16.77 -2.43
N GLN A 114 17.94 -17.36 -1.48
CA GLN A 114 19.15 -16.74 -0.93
C GLN A 114 20.21 -16.50 -2.01
N GLN A 115 20.39 -17.45 -2.93
CA GLN A 115 21.32 -17.27 -4.04
C GLN A 115 20.90 -16.10 -4.96
N LEU A 116 19.60 -16.01 -5.29
CA LEU A 116 19.07 -14.92 -6.12
C LEU A 116 19.17 -13.56 -5.44
N MET A 117 18.89 -13.49 -4.13
CA MET A 117 19.01 -12.25 -3.37
C MET A 117 20.46 -11.77 -3.26
N LYS A 118 21.41 -12.68 -3.07
CA LYS A 118 22.85 -12.37 -3.08
C LYS A 118 23.33 -11.82 -4.42
N GLN A 119 22.68 -12.17 -5.53
CA GLN A 119 23.00 -11.61 -6.85
C GLN A 119 22.52 -10.16 -7.02
N ARG A 120 21.56 -9.69 -6.19
CA ARG A 120 20.99 -8.34 -6.26
C ARG A 120 20.95 -7.69 -4.86
N PRO A 121 22.10 -7.45 -4.23
CA PRO A 121 22.17 -6.94 -2.85
C PRO A 121 21.65 -5.50 -2.70
N THR A 122 21.52 -4.75 -3.79
CA THR A 122 20.97 -3.39 -3.80
C THR A 122 19.44 -3.38 -3.70
N GLU A 123 18.77 -4.46 -4.10
CA GLU A 123 17.31 -4.55 -4.15
C GLU A 123 16.76 -5.43 -3.04
N PHE A 124 17.49 -6.46 -2.62
CA PHE A 124 17.01 -7.45 -1.66
C PHE A 124 17.95 -7.57 -0.46
N ASN A 125 17.37 -7.64 0.73
CA ASN A 125 18.11 -8.03 1.92
C ASN A 125 18.07 -9.55 2.08
N ALA A 126 19.16 -10.24 1.76
CA ALA A 126 19.23 -11.70 1.83
C ALA A 126 19.06 -12.25 3.26
N GLU A 127 19.32 -11.46 4.30
CA GLU A 127 19.15 -11.87 5.71
C GLU A 127 17.69 -11.78 6.17
N SER A 128 16.85 -11.05 5.44
CA SER A 128 15.43 -10.90 5.75
C SER A 128 14.55 -12.05 5.26
N LEU A 129 15.11 -12.98 4.47
CA LEU A 129 14.35 -14.11 3.95
C LEU A 129 14.01 -15.09 5.06
N ASP A 130 12.72 -15.36 5.25
CA ASP A 130 12.23 -16.35 6.19
C ASP A 130 11.18 -17.25 5.54
N VAL A 131 11.28 -18.56 5.77
CA VAL A 131 10.34 -19.55 5.23
C VAL A 131 9.76 -20.36 6.38
N LYS A 132 8.51 -20.07 6.73
CA LYS A 132 7.79 -20.67 7.86
C LYS A 132 6.72 -21.64 7.39
N TYR A 133 6.42 -22.62 8.24
CA TYR A 133 5.20 -23.41 8.09
C TYR A 133 4.04 -22.60 8.67
N SER A 134 3.05 -22.28 7.85
CA SER A 134 1.91 -21.44 8.24
C SER A 134 0.68 -22.24 8.66
N GLY A 135 0.66 -23.55 8.40
CA GLY A 135 -0.44 -24.45 8.76
C GLY A 135 -0.68 -25.53 7.71
N MET A 136 -1.73 -26.33 7.89
CA MET A 136 -2.24 -27.30 6.91
C MET A 136 -3.57 -26.84 6.33
N GLU A 137 -3.86 -27.30 5.11
CA GLU A 137 -5.18 -27.13 4.50
C GLU A 137 -6.22 -28.08 5.12
N GLU A 138 -7.52 -27.78 5.00
CA GLU A 138 -8.61 -28.48 5.71
C GLU A 138 -8.65 -29.99 5.45
N LEU A 139 -8.13 -30.45 4.31
CA LEU A 139 -8.06 -31.87 3.92
C LEU A 139 -6.79 -32.57 4.42
N GLY A 140 -5.89 -31.87 5.12
CA GLY A 140 -4.67 -32.42 5.75
C GLY A 140 -3.57 -32.90 4.80
N LEU A 141 -3.78 -32.86 3.48
CA LEU A 141 -2.85 -33.37 2.47
C LEU A 141 -1.80 -32.34 2.02
N LYS A 142 -2.09 -31.04 2.17
CA LYS A 142 -1.21 -29.94 1.77
C LYS A 142 -0.81 -29.08 2.98
N MET A 143 0.49 -28.83 3.11
CA MET A 143 1.08 -27.89 4.06
C MET A 143 1.34 -26.54 3.40
N LYS A 144 0.99 -25.46 4.10
CA LYS A 144 1.21 -24.08 3.65
C LYS A 144 2.58 -23.59 4.13
N LEU A 145 3.43 -23.20 3.18
CA LEU A 145 4.70 -22.52 3.40
C LEU A 145 4.50 -21.03 3.19
N LEU A 146 4.79 -20.24 4.21
CA LEU A 146 4.82 -18.78 4.14
C LEU A 146 6.26 -18.34 3.90
N VAL A 147 6.51 -17.75 2.74
CA VAL A 147 7.79 -17.15 2.37
C VAL A 147 7.67 -15.65 2.59
N LEU A 148 8.51 -15.08 3.45
CA LEU A 148 8.60 -13.64 3.68
C LEU A 148 9.94 -13.13 3.19
N TRP A 149 9.94 -11.98 2.53
CA TRP A 149 11.17 -11.30 2.13
C TRP A 149 11.03 -9.80 2.24
N THR A 150 12.14 -9.13 2.55
CA THR A 150 12.22 -7.67 2.50
C THR A 150 13.00 -7.23 1.26
N TYR A 151 12.45 -6.27 0.53
CA TYR A 151 13.07 -5.63 -0.62
C TYR A 151 13.07 -4.11 -0.45
N SER A 152 14.06 -3.45 -1.05
CA SER A 152 14.07 -2.00 -1.18
C SER A 152 13.49 -1.65 -2.55
N MET A 153 12.45 -0.83 -2.54
CA MET A 153 11.87 -0.30 -3.77
C MET A 153 12.83 0.70 -4.42
N ALA A 154 13.60 0.24 -5.40
CA ALA A 154 14.36 1.18 -6.22
C ALA A 154 13.36 2.04 -7.03
N ARG A 155 13.56 3.36 -7.03
CA ARG A 155 12.73 4.37 -7.74
C ARG A 155 12.43 4.01 -9.21
N LYS A 156 13.31 3.21 -9.84
CA LYS A 156 13.17 2.70 -11.22
C LYS A 156 11.96 1.78 -11.45
N TYR A 157 11.46 1.11 -10.41
CA TYR A 157 10.25 0.28 -10.48
C TYR A 157 8.96 1.10 -10.26
N LEU A 158 9.07 2.37 -9.83
CA LEU A 158 7.92 3.28 -9.72
C LEU A 158 7.48 3.84 -11.08
N GLU A 159 8.38 3.94 -12.05
CA GLU A 159 8.07 4.40 -13.42
C GLU A 159 7.45 3.31 -14.29
N ASN A 160 7.73 2.03 -14.02
CA ASN A 160 7.18 0.90 -14.73
C ASN A 160 6.21 0.16 -13.79
N SER A 161 4.94 0.59 -13.78
CA SER A 161 3.78 -0.01 -13.09
C SER A 161 4.08 -1.38 -12.46
N LEU A 162 3.99 -1.46 -11.12
CA LEU A 162 4.19 -2.66 -10.29
C LEU A 162 3.89 -3.98 -11.01
N PRO A 163 4.90 -4.75 -11.44
CA PRO A 163 4.64 -6.08 -11.99
C PRO A 163 4.14 -7.06 -10.91
N PHE A 164 4.34 -6.76 -9.63
CA PHE A 164 4.08 -7.68 -8.51
C PHE A 164 2.69 -7.55 -7.89
N LEU A 165 1.95 -6.45 -8.11
CA LEU A 165 0.60 -6.34 -7.54
C LEU A 165 -0.43 -7.26 -8.21
N ASN A 166 -0.09 -7.80 -9.38
CA ASN A 166 -0.89 -8.85 -10.02
C ASN A 166 -0.83 -10.20 -9.27
N LEU A 167 0.08 -10.38 -8.29
CA LEU A 167 0.19 -11.64 -7.55
C LEU A 167 -0.97 -11.88 -6.57
N HIS A 168 -1.54 -10.83 -5.96
CA HIS A 168 -2.70 -11.00 -5.09
C HIS A 168 -3.96 -11.42 -5.86
N HIS A 169 -4.10 -11.03 -7.13
CA HIS A 169 -5.23 -11.44 -7.97
C HIS A 169 -4.97 -12.76 -8.74
N THR A 170 -3.70 -13.16 -8.93
CA THR A 170 -3.35 -14.46 -9.54
C THR A 170 -3.35 -15.64 -8.56
N GLN A 171 -3.47 -15.39 -7.25
CA GLN A 171 -3.80 -16.44 -6.26
C GLN A 171 -5.16 -17.12 -6.55
N LEU A 172 -6.04 -16.51 -7.36
CA LEU A 172 -7.31 -17.11 -7.80
C LEU A 172 -7.23 -17.91 -9.11
N GLN A 173 -6.15 -17.80 -9.90
CA GLN A 173 -6.04 -18.52 -11.18
C GLN A 173 -5.11 -19.73 -11.17
N ILE A 174 -4.20 -19.85 -10.19
CA ILE A 174 -3.28 -21.01 -10.10
C ILE A 174 -3.95 -22.21 -9.39
N LEU A 175 -5.19 -22.06 -8.89
CA LEU A 175 -5.99 -23.15 -8.29
C LEU A 175 -7.00 -23.80 -9.27
N THR A 176 -7.00 -23.43 -10.54
CA THR A 176 -7.79 -24.11 -11.58
C THR A 176 -6.92 -24.49 -12.78
N CYS A 177 -6.06 -25.50 -12.61
CA CYS A 177 -5.56 -26.40 -13.65
C CYS A 177 -5.10 -27.68 -12.96
#